data_AF-A0AAD2E137-F1
#
_entry.id   AF-A0AAD2E137-F1
#
_cell.length_a   1.000
_cell.length_b   1.000
_cell.length_c   1.000
_cell.angle_alpha   90.00
_cell.angle_beta   90.00
_cell.angle_gamma   90.00
#
_symmetry.space_group_name_H-M   'P 1'
#
loop_
_entity.id
_entity.type
_entity.pdbx_description
1 polymer ?
#
loop_
_entity_poly.entity_id
_entity_poly.type
_entity_poly.pdbx_seq_one_letter_code
_entity_poly.pdbx_strand_id
1 'polypeptide(L)'
;MDLDMAPVKRGWTERWRLWTLTWRWLDEAGLKFGTGVHDGQPISKSCHPCCQPVQPALYALKSTYLFRPFRTQLGKIPAQLYPSKKVLVQVGRSEPDGTEFLAGEDSAEFDLSKQKISSWVYFMGVAGVVAYVLNVAWIDSSTGFGKPFIDAVSSISESPEVVMLILTIIFAIAHSGLASLRDAGEKLIGERAFRVLFAGTAVPLALSTVVYFINHRYDGVQLWQLQGDPAIHELVWFSNFISFFFLYPSTFNLLEVAAVDKPKMHLWETGIMRITRHPQMVGQVIWCVAHTVWIGNSVAVAASVGLIAHHLFGVWNGDRRLAIRYGEAFEVVKARTSVIPFAAILDGRQKLPKDYYKEFLRLPYLTITALTLGAYFAHPLMQAASFRLHW
;
A
#
# COMPACT_ATOMS: atom_id res chain seq x y z
N MET A 1 -24.57 9.80 -51.75
CA MET A 1 -23.75 10.88 -51.17
C MET A 1 -23.14 10.28 -49.92
N ASP A 2 -22.09 9.49 -50.14
CA ASP A 2 -21.33 8.81 -49.10
C ASP A 2 -20.41 9.84 -48.44
N LEU A 3 -20.43 9.89 -47.11
CA LEU A 3 -19.37 10.53 -46.34
C LEU A 3 -18.77 9.48 -45.41
N ASP A 4 -17.57 9.07 -45.81
CA ASP A 4 -16.62 8.23 -45.09
C ASP A 4 -16.42 8.69 -43.64
N MET A 5 -16.65 7.77 -42.69
CA MET A 5 -16.01 7.83 -41.38
C MET A 5 -14.75 6.95 -41.40
N ALA A 6 -13.60 7.61 -41.51
CA ALA A 6 -12.29 6.97 -41.42
C ALA A 6 -12.07 6.31 -40.04
N PRO A 7 -11.54 5.08 -39.96
CA PRO A 7 -11.19 4.45 -38.71
C PRO A 7 -9.83 4.96 -38.20
N VAL A 8 -9.81 5.57 -37.02
CA VAL A 8 -8.58 5.83 -36.26
C VAL A 8 -7.98 4.49 -35.85
N LYS A 9 -6.98 4.02 -36.61
CA LYS A 9 -6.21 2.80 -36.34
C LYS A 9 -4.73 3.13 -36.16
N ARG A 10 -4.19 2.53 -35.10
CA ARG A 10 -2.79 2.11 -34.87
C ARG A 10 -1.79 3.20 -34.45
N GLY A 11 -1.52 3.24 -33.14
CA GLY A 11 -0.36 3.93 -32.56
C GLY A 11 0.16 3.31 -31.26
N TRP A 12 -0.18 2.05 -30.95
CA TRP A 12 0.21 1.41 -29.67
C TRP A 12 0.75 -0.02 -29.79
N THR A 13 0.69 -0.65 -30.97
CA THR A 13 1.12 -2.05 -31.16
C THR A 13 2.57 -2.24 -31.61
N GLU A 14 3.33 -1.17 -31.90
CA GLU A 14 4.69 -1.33 -32.47
C GLU A 14 5.84 -1.34 -31.45
N ARG A 15 5.62 -0.92 -30.20
CA ARG A 15 6.66 -1.07 -29.15
C ARG A 15 6.86 -2.51 -28.66
N TRP A 16 5.99 -3.44 -29.06
CA TRP A 16 6.01 -4.84 -28.63
C TRP A 16 6.70 -5.81 -29.60
N ARG A 17 7.03 -5.40 -30.83
CA ARG A 17 7.58 -6.32 -31.87
C ARG A 17 9.08 -6.58 -31.81
N LEU A 18 9.83 -5.93 -30.92
CA LEU A 18 11.30 -6.14 -30.82
C LEU A 18 11.72 -7.04 -29.65
N TRP A 19 10.79 -7.69 -28.93
CA TRP A 19 11.09 -8.52 -27.76
C TRP A 19 10.56 -9.97 -27.84
N THR A 20 10.17 -10.45 -29.03
CA THR A 20 9.68 -11.83 -29.24
C THR A 20 10.78 -12.89 -29.37
N LEU A 21 12.05 -12.60 -29.01
CA LEU A 21 13.15 -13.58 -29.11
C LEU A 21 13.56 -14.22 -27.77
N THR A 22 13.02 -13.80 -26.64
CA THR A 22 13.33 -14.35 -25.30
C THR A 22 12.30 -15.35 -24.76
N TRP A 23 11.18 -15.58 -25.44
CA TRP A 23 10.07 -16.40 -24.93
C TRP A 23 9.87 -17.75 -25.65
N ARG A 24 10.79 -18.15 -26.53
CA ARG A 24 10.73 -19.46 -27.21
C ARG A 24 10.95 -20.66 -26.26
N TRP A 25 11.41 -20.41 -25.03
CA TRP A 25 11.70 -21.45 -24.04
C TRP A 25 10.47 -21.94 -23.27
N LEU A 26 9.38 -21.15 -23.20
CA LEU A 26 8.14 -21.56 -22.52
C LEU A 26 7.18 -22.37 -23.40
N ASP A 27 7.28 -22.23 -24.73
CA ASP A 27 6.47 -23.00 -25.69
C ASP A 27 6.98 -24.46 -25.83
N GLU A 28 8.29 -24.69 -25.60
CA GLU A 28 8.90 -26.03 -25.62
C GLU A 28 8.60 -26.86 -24.36
N ALA A 29 8.04 -26.24 -23.31
CA ALA A 29 7.69 -26.89 -22.04
C ALA A 29 6.29 -27.57 -22.03
N GLY A 30 5.62 -27.69 -23.18
CA GLY A 30 4.47 -28.60 -23.35
C GLY A 30 3.14 -28.15 -22.76
N LEU A 31 2.99 -26.90 -22.32
CA LEU A 31 1.70 -26.33 -21.91
C LEU A 31 0.94 -25.82 -23.13
N LYS A 32 0.15 -26.69 -23.77
CA LYS A 32 -0.72 -26.32 -24.89
C LYS A 32 -1.82 -25.35 -24.42
N PHE A 33 -1.73 -24.08 -24.80
CA PHE A 33 -2.83 -23.13 -24.69
C PHE A 33 -3.84 -23.39 -25.81
N GLY A 34 -4.97 -24.02 -25.47
CA GLY A 34 -6.09 -24.20 -26.39
C GLY A 34 -6.80 -22.87 -26.64
N THR A 35 -6.77 -22.39 -27.88
CA THR A 35 -7.59 -21.28 -28.37
C THR A 35 -9.00 -21.80 -28.64
N GLY A 36 -9.86 -21.78 -27.63
CA GLY A 36 -11.29 -22.04 -27.77
C GLY A 36 -12.01 -20.78 -28.23
N VAL A 37 -12.15 -20.63 -29.55
CA VAL A 37 -13.11 -19.71 -30.18
C VAL A 37 -14.48 -20.35 -30.06
N HIS A 38 -15.47 -19.65 -29.49
CA HIS A 38 -16.86 -20.04 -29.61
C HIS A 38 -17.67 -18.92 -30.25
N ASP A 39 -18.37 -19.34 -31.31
CA ASP A 39 -19.20 -18.57 -32.23
C ASP A 39 -20.39 -17.88 -31.56
N GLY A 40 -20.78 -16.75 -32.14
CA GLY A 40 -21.83 -15.89 -31.64
C GLY A 40 -23.26 -16.35 -31.96
N GLN A 41 -24.19 -15.79 -31.20
CA GLN A 41 -25.56 -15.50 -31.64
C GLN A 41 -26.04 -14.16 -31.04
N PRO A 42 -26.73 -13.30 -31.81
CA PRO A 42 -27.13 -11.97 -31.37
C PRO A 42 -28.50 -12.02 -30.66
N ILE A 43 -28.59 -11.45 -29.46
CA ILE A 43 -29.87 -11.23 -28.77
C ILE A 43 -30.41 -9.86 -29.19
N SER A 44 -31.52 -9.88 -29.92
CA SER A 44 -32.34 -8.71 -30.25
C SER A 44 -32.95 -8.10 -28.98
N LYS A 45 -32.74 -6.80 -28.73
CA LYS A 45 -33.56 -6.03 -27.80
C LYS A 45 -34.26 -4.91 -28.57
N SER A 46 -35.58 -4.99 -28.56
CA SER A 46 -36.53 -4.02 -29.08
C SER A 46 -36.43 -2.70 -28.33
N CYS A 47 -36.42 -1.60 -29.10
CA CYS A 47 -36.63 -0.24 -28.60
C CYS A 47 -38.13 0.07 -28.60
N HIS A 48 -38.63 0.69 -27.54
CA HIS A 48 -39.71 1.67 -27.64
C HIS A 48 -39.53 2.78 -26.57
N PRO A 49 -39.92 4.03 -26.88
CA PRO A 49 -39.48 5.23 -26.18
C PRO A 49 -40.47 5.66 -25.10
N CYS A 50 -39.97 6.24 -24.00
CA CYS A 50 -40.81 7.14 -23.19
C CYS A 50 -39.93 8.21 -22.53
N CYS A 51 -39.92 9.40 -23.14
CA CYS A 51 -39.48 10.64 -22.51
C CYS A 51 -40.68 11.29 -21.81
N GLN A 52 -40.56 11.57 -20.50
CA GLN A 52 -41.19 12.72 -19.86
C GLN A 52 -40.26 13.26 -18.76
N PRO A 53 -40.06 14.58 -18.66
CA PRO A 53 -39.15 15.21 -17.71
C PRO A 53 -39.81 15.38 -16.33
N VAL A 54 -39.12 14.99 -15.26
CA VAL A 54 -39.55 15.28 -13.88
C VAL A 54 -38.78 16.50 -13.36
N GLN A 55 -39.52 17.55 -13.01
CA GLN A 55 -39.01 18.77 -12.38
C GLN A 55 -38.44 18.50 -10.97
N PRO A 56 -37.40 19.21 -10.53
CA PRO A 56 -36.91 19.09 -9.16
C PRO A 56 -37.83 19.84 -8.20
N ALA A 57 -38.48 19.10 -7.30
CA ALA A 57 -39.16 19.65 -6.13
C ALA A 57 -38.13 20.11 -5.08
N LEU A 58 -38.04 21.43 -4.89
CA LEU A 58 -37.35 22.07 -3.78
C LEU A 58 -38.05 21.73 -2.45
N TYR A 59 -37.50 20.78 -1.71
CA TYR A 59 -37.82 20.61 -0.28
C TYR A 59 -36.76 21.31 0.56
N ALA A 60 -37.13 22.48 1.08
CA ALA A 60 -36.41 23.20 2.10
C ALA A 60 -36.59 22.50 3.46
N LEU A 61 -35.61 21.69 3.87
CA LEU A 61 -35.49 21.23 5.25
C LEU A 61 -34.71 22.26 6.07
N LYS A 62 -35.43 23.13 6.79
CA LYS A 62 -34.88 23.87 7.92
C LYS A 62 -34.55 22.88 9.03
N SER A 63 -33.26 22.62 9.24
CA SER A 63 -32.78 21.93 10.43
C SER A 63 -31.73 22.80 11.12
N THR A 64 -32.22 23.62 12.05
CA THR A 64 -31.40 24.34 13.03
C THR A 64 -30.95 23.35 14.09
N TYR A 65 -29.76 22.78 13.93
CA TYR A 65 -29.02 22.19 15.05
C TYR A 65 -27.95 23.17 15.51
N LEU A 66 -28.19 23.69 16.72
CA LEU A 66 -27.29 24.52 17.49
C LEU A 66 -25.91 23.84 17.65
N PHE A 67 -24.89 24.43 17.05
CA PHE A 67 -23.50 24.23 17.46
C PHE A 67 -23.33 24.80 18.87
N ARG A 68 -23.24 23.93 19.89
CA ARG A 68 -22.66 24.29 21.19
C ARG A 68 -21.17 23.95 21.17
N PRO A 69 -20.26 24.90 21.48
CA PRO A 69 -18.85 24.59 21.59
C PRO A 69 -18.59 23.72 22.83
N PHE A 70 -17.87 22.62 22.62
CA PHE A 70 -17.41 21.72 23.67
C PHE A 70 -16.32 22.43 24.50
N ARG A 71 -16.70 22.96 25.67
CA ARG A 71 -15.78 23.57 26.63
C ARG A 71 -15.10 22.46 27.44
N THR A 72 -13.86 22.12 27.11
CA THR A 72 -13.03 21.25 27.95
C THR A 72 -12.66 22.01 29.24
N GLN A 73 -13.29 21.65 30.35
CA GLN A 73 -12.73 21.96 31.66
C GLN A 73 -11.52 21.05 31.91
N LEU A 74 -10.33 21.60 31.75
CA LEU A 74 -9.09 21.01 32.27
C LEU A 74 -9.13 21.09 33.80
N GLY A 75 -9.66 20.04 34.43
CA GLY A 75 -9.44 19.78 35.85
C GLY A 75 -7.95 19.49 36.09
N LYS A 76 -7.33 20.28 36.96
CA LYS A 76 -5.94 20.06 37.42
C LYS A 76 -5.86 18.72 38.15
N ILE A 77 -5.17 17.74 37.57
CA ILE A 77 -4.80 16.50 38.25
C ILE A 77 -3.50 16.76 39.03
N PRO A 78 -3.37 16.37 40.32
CA PRO A 78 -2.16 16.57 41.09
C PRO A 78 -1.00 15.74 40.51
N ALA A 79 0.16 16.36 40.36
CA ALA A 79 1.40 15.67 40.00
C ALA A 79 1.82 14.71 41.13
N GLN A 80 1.50 13.43 40.99
CA GLN A 80 2.17 12.38 41.77
C GLN A 80 3.57 12.17 41.19
N LEU A 81 4.58 12.47 42.02
CA LEU A 81 5.98 12.21 41.74
C LEU A 81 6.18 10.71 41.46
N TYR A 82 6.48 10.37 40.21
CA TYR A 82 7.16 9.13 39.88
C TYR A 82 8.67 9.32 40.08
N PRO A 83 9.38 8.41 40.77
CA PRO A 83 10.82 8.50 40.89
C PRO A 83 11.44 8.29 39.50
N SER A 84 12.00 9.37 38.95
CA SER A 84 12.80 9.34 37.72
C SER A 84 14.03 8.47 37.97
N LYS A 85 14.02 7.23 37.47
CA LYS A 85 15.26 6.50 37.21
C LYS A 85 15.93 7.21 36.03
N LYS A 86 16.85 8.13 36.33
CA LYS A 86 17.82 8.64 35.37
C LYS A 86 18.58 7.44 34.80
N VAL A 87 18.19 6.99 33.61
CA VAL A 87 19.07 6.14 32.80
C VAL A 87 20.19 7.05 32.34
N LEU A 88 21.37 6.86 32.93
CA LEU A 88 22.57 7.60 32.58
C LEU A 88 22.99 7.14 31.17
N VAL A 89 22.58 7.87 30.15
CA VAL A 89 23.21 7.77 28.83
C VAL A 89 24.64 8.28 29.01
N GLN A 90 25.62 7.40 28.83
CA GLN A 90 27.04 7.77 28.89
C GLN A 90 27.32 8.80 27.78
N VAL A 91 27.50 10.06 28.19
CA VAL A 91 27.96 11.16 27.35
C VAL A 91 29.47 11.03 27.21
N GLY A 92 29.94 10.46 26.09
CA GLY A 92 31.34 10.53 25.69
C GLY A 92 31.68 11.92 25.19
N ARG A 93 32.79 12.50 25.67
CA ARG A 93 33.28 13.83 25.27
C ARG A 93 34.38 13.71 24.20
N SER A 94 34.14 14.46 23.11
CA SER A 94 35.02 15.08 22.09
C SER A 94 35.84 14.23 21.10
N GLU A 95 35.42 14.27 19.84
CA GLU A 95 36.21 14.74 18.68
C GLU A 95 35.34 15.62 17.76
N PRO A 96 35.89 16.56 16.98
CA PRO A 96 35.13 17.48 16.14
C PRO A 96 34.95 16.89 14.74
N ASP A 97 34.04 15.91 14.61
CA ASP A 97 33.45 15.60 13.31
C ASP A 97 31.95 15.87 13.40
N GLY A 98 31.38 16.50 12.38
CA GLY A 98 30.06 17.13 12.37
C GLY A 98 28.87 16.16 12.41
N THR A 99 28.99 15.00 13.06
CA THR A 99 27.93 14.02 13.22
C THR A 99 27.05 14.38 14.42
N GLU A 100 25.97 15.12 14.12
CA GLU A 100 24.87 15.31 15.06
C GLU A 100 24.34 13.93 15.50
N PHE A 101 24.31 13.67 16.81
CA PHE A 101 23.94 12.36 17.35
C PHE A 101 22.50 11.99 16.96
N LEU A 102 22.36 10.86 16.24
CA LEU A 102 21.06 10.31 15.87
C LEU A 102 20.34 9.83 17.15
N ALA A 103 19.08 10.23 17.31
CA ALA A 103 18.21 9.67 18.34
C ALA A 103 17.60 8.34 17.89
N GLY A 104 17.46 8.14 16.57
CA GLY A 104 17.02 6.90 15.95
C GLY A 104 18.12 6.11 15.23
N GLU A 105 17.71 5.00 14.63
CA GLU A 105 18.48 4.13 13.74
C GLU A 105 18.59 4.73 12.32
N ASP A 106 19.60 4.27 11.59
CA ASP A 106 19.83 4.63 10.19
C ASP A 106 18.93 3.78 9.26
N SER A 107 18.08 4.42 8.45
CA SER A 107 17.14 3.73 7.56
C SER A 107 17.80 3.28 6.26
N ALA A 108 17.36 2.14 5.71
CA ALA A 108 17.90 1.57 4.48
C ALA A 108 19.42 1.29 4.51
N GLU A 109 20.07 1.31 5.67
CA GLU A 109 21.45 0.88 5.81
C GLU A 109 21.54 -0.61 5.46
N PHE A 110 22.43 -0.97 4.53
CA PHE A 110 22.62 -2.35 4.10
C PHE A 110 24.10 -2.65 3.94
N ASP A 111 24.65 -3.33 4.93
CA ASP A 111 26.05 -3.73 4.96
C ASP A 111 26.20 -5.14 4.38
N LEU A 112 26.75 -5.22 3.16
CA LEU A 112 26.99 -6.47 2.44
C LEU A 112 27.91 -7.42 3.22
N SER A 113 28.87 -6.91 3.98
CA SER A 113 29.84 -7.72 4.72
C SER A 113 29.20 -8.47 5.90
N LYS A 114 28.09 -7.95 6.44
CA LYS A 114 27.32 -8.56 7.53
C LYS A 114 26.29 -9.57 7.04
N GLN A 115 26.08 -9.69 5.72
CA GLN A 115 25.08 -10.60 5.15
C GLN A 115 25.62 -12.02 5.06
N LYS A 116 24.82 -12.99 5.52
CA LYS A 116 25.10 -14.42 5.36
C LYS A 116 24.33 -14.97 4.16
N ILE A 117 25.03 -15.55 3.19
CA ILE A 117 24.41 -16.19 2.01
C ILE A 117 23.38 -17.24 2.43
N SER A 118 23.65 -17.99 3.50
CA SER A 118 22.72 -18.99 4.05
C SER A 118 21.38 -18.38 4.51
N SER A 119 21.37 -17.16 5.06
CA SER A 119 20.13 -16.47 5.42
C SER A 119 19.28 -16.12 4.20
N TRP A 120 19.92 -15.77 3.09
CA TRP A 120 19.22 -15.48 1.82
C TRP A 120 18.70 -16.75 1.14
N VAL A 121 19.43 -17.86 1.20
CA VAL A 121 18.93 -19.16 0.75
C VAL A 121 17.72 -19.58 1.59
N TYR A 122 17.79 -19.44 2.92
CA TYR A 122 16.67 -19.73 3.80
C TYR A 122 15.47 -18.81 3.54
N PHE A 123 15.71 -17.51 3.33
CA PHE A 123 14.68 -16.56 2.90
C PHE A 123 13.96 -17.01 1.64
N MET A 124 14.70 -17.40 0.60
CA MET A 124 14.09 -17.89 -0.65
C MET A 124 13.26 -19.16 -0.42
N GLY A 125 13.74 -20.08 0.41
CA GLY A 125 13.00 -21.28 0.80
C GLY A 125 11.69 -20.94 1.54
N VAL A 126 11.76 -20.09 2.56
CA VAL A 126 10.59 -19.65 3.33
C VAL A 126 9.60 -18.90 2.44
N ALA A 127 10.07 -17.95 1.62
CA ALA A 127 9.24 -17.20 0.68
C ALA A 127 8.53 -18.13 -0.31
N GLY A 128 9.24 -19.14 -0.85
CA GLY A 128 8.66 -20.17 -1.72
C GLY A 128 7.57 -21.00 -1.04
N VAL A 129 7.81 -21.45 0.20
CA VAL A 129 6.81 -22.20 0.98
C VAL A 129 5.59 -21.33 1.27
N VAL A 130 5.78 -20.08 1.70
CA VAL A 130 4.68 -19.15 1.98
C VAL A 130 3.86 -18.88 0.71
N ALA A 131 4.52 -18.66 -0.43
CA ALA A 131 3.84 -18.46 -1.71
C ALA A 131 3.04 -19.71 -2.12
N TYR A 132 3.60 -20.91 -1.94
CA TYR A 132 2.90 -22.17 -2.22
C TYR A 132 1.69 -22.37 -1.30
N VAL A 133 1.83 -22.12 0.00
CA VAL A 133 0.73 -22.22 0.97
C VAL A 133 -0.35 -21.20 0.65
N LEU A 134 0.01 -19.95 0.35
CA LEU A 134 -0.95 -18.92 -0.06
C LEU A 134 -1.67 -19.34 -1.34
N ASN A 135 -0.96 -19.95 -2.30
CA ASN A 135 -1.57 -20.45 -3.52
C ASN A 135 -2.63 -21.52 -3.19
N VAL A 136 -2.28 -22.58 -2.49
CA VAL A 136 -3.20 -23.69 -2.20
C VAL A 136 -4.32 -23.30 -1.25
N ALA A 137 -4.01 -22.57 -0.17
CA ALA A 137 -4.99 -22.26 0.87
C ALA A 137 -5.91 -21.08 0.52
N TRP A 138 -5.54 -20.23 -0.43
CA TRP A 138 -6.28 -19.00 -0.71
C TRP A 138 -6.53 -18.72 -2.18
N ILE A 139 -5.51 -18.80 -3.04
CA ILE A 139 -5.60 -18.33 -4.43
C ILE A 139 -6.26 -19.34 -5.35
N ASP A 140 -5.87 -20.61 -5.24
CA ASP A 140 -6.28 -21.69 -6.13
C ASP A 140 -7.81 -21.85 -6.10
N SER A 141 -8.44 -21.85 -7.28
CA SER A 141 -9.90 -21.86 -7.38
C SER A 141 -10.55 -23.18 -6.95
N SER A 142 -9.76 -24.27 -6.86
CA SER A 142 -10.27 -25.59 -6.50
C SER A 142 -10.10 -25.91 -5.00
N THR A 143 -9.08 -25.34 -4.37
CA THR A 143 -8.71 -25.65 -2.98
C THR A 143 -8.72 -24.44 -2.04
N GLY A 144 -8.61 -23.22 -2.58
CA GLY A 144 -8.43 -22.01 -1.80
C GLY A 144 -9.72 -21.37 -1.31
N PHE A 145 -9.61 -20.64 -0.19
CA PHE A 145 -10.73 -19.91 0.41
C PHE A 145 -10.98 -18.51 -0.18
N GLY A 146 -10.11 -18.02 -1.07
CA GLY A 146 -10.19 -16.66 -1.61
C GLY A 146 -11.49 -16.41 -2.39
N LYS A 147 -11.87 -17.33 -3.29
CA LYS A 147 -13.13 -17.21 -4.03
C LYS A 147 -14.37 -17.28 -3.10
N PRO A 148 -14.53 -18.29 -2.23
CA PRO A 148 -15.63 -18.31 -1.27
C PRO A 148 -15.71 -17.07 -0.39
N PHE A 149 -14.56 -16.52 0.03
CA PHE A 149 -14.50 -15.28 0.80
C PHE A 149 -15.05 -14.09 0.00
N ILE A 150 -14.61 -13.91 -1.25
CA ILE A 150 -15.09 -12.84 -2.12
C ILE A 150 -16.58 -13.01 -2.44
N ASP A 151 -17.04 -14.22 -2.76
CA ASP A 151 -18.45 -14.51 -3.04
C ASP A 151 -19.32 -14.18 -1.80
N ALA A 152 -18.85 -14.53 -0.60
CA ALA A 152 -19.56 -14.23 0.65
C ALA A 152 -19.67 -12.72 0.91
N VAL A 153 -18.60 -11.96 0.69
CA VAL A 153 -18.64 -10.49 0.86
C VAL A 153 -19.50 -9.84 -0.22
N SER A 154 -19.40 -10.31 -1.46
CA SER A 154 -20.18 -9.80 -2.60
C SER A 154 -21.68 -10.09 -2.46
N SER A 155 -22.06 -11.16 -1.74
CA SER A 155 -23.47 -11.45 -1.43
C SER A 155 -24.17 -10.38 -0.58
N ILE A 156 -23.41 -9.47 0.05
CA ILE A 156 -23.95 -8.40 0.88
C ILE A 156 -24.48 -7.23 0.01
N SER A 157 -23.90 -7.01 -1.18
CA SER A 157 -24.30 -5.91 -2.06
C SER A 157 -23.90 -6.15 -3.51
N GLU A 158 -24.81 -5.84 -4.43
CA GLU A 158 -24.54 -5.81 -5.87
C GLU A 158 -23.65 -4.62 -6.29
N SER A 159 -23.39 -3.63 -5.41
CA SER A 159 -22.55 -2.48 -5.73
C SER A 159 -21.07 -2.82 -5.52
N PRO A 160 -20.23 -2.76 -6.57
CA PRO A 160 -18.81 -3.06 -6.44
C PRO A 160 -18.09 -2.06 -5.53
N GLU A 161 -18.58 -0.82 -5.43
CA GLU A 161 -18.06 0.18 -4.48
C GLU A 161 -18.28 -0.23 -3.02
N VAL A 162 -19.48 -0.74 -2.71
CA VAL A 162 -19.82 -1.19 -1.36
C VAL A 162 -19.00 -2.42 -0.99
N VAL A 163 -18.90 -3.40 -1.89
CA VAL A 163 -18.06 -4.60 -1.69
C VAL A 163 -16.60 -4.20 -1.49
N MET A 164 -16.08 -3.30 -2.33
CA MET A 164 -14.72 -2.79 -2.22
C MET A 164 -14.44 -2.14 -0.84
N LEU A 165 -15.37 -1.33 -0.34
CA LEU A 165 -15.29 -0.72 0.98
C LEU A 165 -15.34 -1.76 2.10
N ILE A 166 -16.23 -2.76 2.01
CA ILE A 166 -16.32 -3.84 3.01
C ILE A 166 -15.01 -4.63 3.07
N LEU A 167 -14.46 -5.04 1.91
CA LEU A 167 -13.17 -5.74 1.84
C LEU A 167 -12.05 -4.90 2.47
N THR A 168 -12.02 -3.61 2.17
CA THR A 168 -11.03 -2.68 2.74
C THR A 168 -11.20 -2.54 4.25
N ILE A 169 -12.43 -2.52 4.78
CA ILE A 169 -12.72 -2.47 6.22
C ILE A 169 -12.29 -3.77 6.91
N ILE A 170 -12.61 -4.93 6.33
CA ILE A 170 -12.18 -6.24 6.87
C ILE A 170 -10.66 -6.29 6.95
N PHE A 171 -9.96 -5.92 5.87
CA PHE A 171 -8.51 -5.82 5.87
C PHE A 171 -8.01 -4.83 6.94
N ALA A 172 -8.58 -3.63 7.01
CA ALA A 172 -8.14 -2.58 7.93
C ALA A 172 -8.29 -3.00 9.40
N ILE A 173 -9.39 -3.68 9.76
CA ILE A 173 -9.65 -4.21 11.09
C ILE A 173 -8.63 -5.31 11.42
N ALA A 174 -8.46 -6.31 10.54
CA ALA A 174 -7.53 -7.41 10.78
C ALA A 174 -6.09 -6.91 10.88
N HIS A 175 -5.64 -6.12 9.90
CA HIS A 175 -4.28 -5.61 9.83
C HIS A 175 -3.96 -4.69 11.02
N SER A 176 -4.79 -3.68 11.28
CA SER A 176 -4.53 -2.72 12.36
C SER A 176 -4.78 -3.29 13.75
N GLY A 177 -5.75 -4.21 13.87
CA GLY A 177 -6.06 -4.94 15.08
C GLY A 177 -4.90 -5.83 15.49
N LEU A 178 -4.43 -6.71 14.60
CA LEU A 178 -3.26 -7.53 14.86
C LEU A 178 -2.02 -6.66 15.11
N ALA A 179 -1.87 -5.53 14.41
CA ALA A 179 -0.76 -4.61 14.63
C ALA A 179 -0.77 -4.04 16.06
N SER A 180 -1.96 -3.77 16.61
CA SER A 180 -2.17 -3.27 17.97
C SER A 180 -2.00 -4.35 19.04
N LEU A 181 -2.32 -5.59 18.70
CA LEU A 181 -2.17 -6.76 19.58
C LEU A 181 -0.75 -7.31 19.63
N ARG A 182 0.16 -6.79 18.80
CA ARG A 182 1.54 -7.27 18.65
C ARG A 182 2.26 -7.46 19.99
N ASP A 183 2.28 -6.44 20.85
CA ASP A 183 3.01 -6.52 22.13
C ASP A 183 2.49 -7.66 23.04
N ALA A 184 1.19 -7.92 23.04
CA ALA A 184 0.59 -9.00 23.81
C ALA A 184 0.79 -10.36 23.13
N GLY A 185 0.62 -10.42 21.81
CA GLY A 185 0.80 -11.64 21.04
C GLY A 185 2.24 -12.14 21.01
N GLU A 186 3.21 -11.24 20.88
CA GLU A 186 4.64 -11.58 20.96
C GLU A 186 5.02 -12.18 22.32
N LYS A 187 4.42 -11.71 23.41
CA LYS A 187 4.62 -12.29 24.76
C LYS A 187 4.02 -13.68 24.90
N LEU A 188 2.93 -13.98 24.17
CA LEU A 188 2.21 -15.24 24.29
C LEU A 188 2.81 -16.35 23.42
N ILE A 189 3.11 -16.05 22.15
CA ILE A 189 3.53 -17.06 21.16
C ILE A 189 4.91 -16.79 20.56
N GLY A 190 5.58 -15.70 20.96
CA GLY A 190 6.88 -15.29 20.40
C GLY A 190 6.76 -14.46 19.12
N GLU A 191 7.82 -13.71 18.79
CA GLU A 191 7.81 -12.72 17.71
C GLU A 191 7.68 -13.34 16.31
N ARG A 192 8.31 -14.49 16.08
CA ARG A 192 8.24 -15.20 14.80
C ARG A 192 6.86 -15.78 14.55
N ALA A 193 6.28 -16.49 15.52
CA ALA A 193 4.94 -17.08 15.37
C ALA A 193 3.88 -15.99 15.21
N PHE A 194 4.00 -14.89 15.97
CA PHE A 194 3.12 -13.74 15.80
C PHE A 194 3.26 -13.10 14.41
N ARG A 195 4.49 -12.96 13.88
CA ARG A 195 4.72 -12.46 12.51
C ARG A 195 4.07 -13.36 11.46
N VAL A 196 4.17 -14.68 11.60
CA VAL A 196 3.54 -15.64 10.68
C VAL A 196 2.02 -15.55 10.75
N LEU A 197 1.43 -15.48 11.96
CA LEU A 197 -0.02 -15.26 12.14
C LEU A 197 -0.48 -13.94 11.49
N PHE A 198 0.26 -12.86 11.75
CA PHE A 198 -0.02 -11.55 11.20
C PHE A 198 0.00 -11.59 9.66
N ALA A 199 1.08 -12.10 9.07
CA ALA A 199 1.24 -12.16 7.62
C ALA A 199 0.24 -13.13 6.99
N GLY A 200 0.06 -14.31 7.58
CA GLY A 200 -0.90 -15.32 7.13
C GLY A 200 -2.36 -14.88 7.20
N THR A 201 -2.68 -13.82 7.95
CA THR A 201 -4.01 -13.19 7.94
C THR A 201 -4.06 -11.99 7.01
N ALA A 202 -3.09 -11.09 7.10
CA ALA A 202 -3.13 -9.82 6.38
C ALA A 202 -2.85 -9.97 4.87
N VAL A 203 -1.93 -10.87 4.47
CA VAL A 203 -1.56 -11.05 3.06
C VAL A 203 -2.74 -11.60 2.24
N PRO A 204 -3.45 -12.66 2.66
CA PRO A 204 -4.63 -13.13 1.93
C PRO A 204 -5.72 -12.06 1.79
N LEU A 205 -6.02 -11.32 2.87
CA LEU A 205 -7.02 -10.25 2.85
C LEU A 205 -6.61 -9.09 1.94
N ALA A 206 -5.34 -8.69 1.96
CA ALA A 206 -4.82 -7.67 1.06
C ALA A 206 -4.89 -8.14 -0.40
N LEU A 207 -4.51 -9.39 -0.67
CA LEU A 207 -4.57 -9.96 -2.01
C LEU A 207 -6.00 -10.00 -2.55
N SER A 208 -6.96 -10.49 -1.75
CA SER A 208 -8.38 -10.49 -2.10
C SER A 208 -8.89 -9.09 -2.44
N THR A 209 -8.53 -8.10 -1.63
CA THR A 209 -8.90 -6.69 -1.84
C THR A 209 -8.32 -6.16 -3.16
N VAL A 210 -7.04 -6.44 -3.45
CA VAL A 210 -6.37 -5.98 -4.68
C VAL A 210 -6.92 -6.68 -5.93
N VAL A 211 -7.12 -8.00 -5.89
CA VAL A 211 -7.66 -8.78 -7.02
C VAL A 211 -9.08 -8.32 -7.33
N TYR A 212 -9.92 -8.16 -6.30
CA TYR A 212 -11.28 -7.64 -6.46
C TYR A 212 -11.27 -6.27 -7.13
N PHE A 213 -10.43 -5.35 -6.63
CA PHE A 213 -10.26 -4.03 -7.25
C PHE A 213 -9.85 -4.13 -8.72
N ILE A 214 -8.85 -4.94 -9.06
CA ILE A 214 -8.37 -5.09 -10.44
C ILE A 214 -9.49 -5.61 -11.33
N ASN A 215 -10.23 -6.63 -10.90
CA ASN A 215 -11.28 -7.24 -11.71
C ASN A 215 -12.49 -6.30 -11.91
N HIS A 216 -12.81 -5.46 -10.92
CA HIS A 216 -13.95 -4.54 -10.94
C HIS A 216 -13.56 -3.08 -11.25
N ARG A 217 -12.31 -2.84 -11.65
CA ARG A 217 -11.75 -1.49 -11.82
C ARG A 217 -12.49 -0.60 -12.82
N TYR A 218 -13.35 -1.17 -13.67
CA TYR A 218 -14.15 -0.44 -14.67
C TYR A 218 -15.66 -0.59 -14.50
N ASP A 219 -16.13 -1.23 -13.42
CA ASP A 219 -17.55 -1.53 -13.24
C ASP A 219 -18.34 -0.36 -12.63
N GLY A 220 -17.63 0.61 -12.05
CA GLY A 220 -18.22 1.80 -11.45
C GLY A 220 -18.68 2.85 -12.47
N VAL A 221 -19.44 3.82 -11.99
CA VAL A 221 -19.82 5.02 -12.74
C VAL A 221 -18.57 5.80 -13.13
N GLN A 222 -18.35 6.00 -14.43
CA GLN A 222 -17.28 6.85 -14.93
C GLN A 222 -17.53 8.30 -14.53
N LEU A 223 -16.59 8.90 -13.82
CA LEU A 223 -16.65 10.29 -13.32
C LEU A 223 -15.86 11.24 -14.22
N TRP A 224 -14.70 10.79 -14.73
CA TRP A 224 -13.87 11.52 -15.70
C TRP A 224 -13.02 10.58 -16.53
N GLN A 225 -12.57 11.01 -17.71
CA GLN A 225 -11.74 10.19 -18.61
C GLN A 225 -10.56 11.02 -19.14
N LEU A 226 -9.36 10.77 -18.61
CA LEU A 226 -8.17 11.60 -18.84
C LEU A 226 -7.00 10.88 -19.52
N GLN A 227 -7.16 9.59 -19.85
CA GLN A 227 -6.09 8.74 -20.40
C GLN A 227 -5.70 9.11 -21.84
N GLY A 228 -6.49 9.97 -22.49
CA GLY A 228 -6.16 10.53 -23.81
C GLY A 228 -5.08 11.61 -23.78
N ASP A 229 -4.74 12.15 -22.61
CA ASP A 229 -3.71 13.17 -22.45
C ASP A 229 -2.37 12.54 -22.00
N PRO A 230 -1.31 12.57 -22.84
CA PRO A 230 0.00 12.05 -22.48
C PRO A 230 0.59 12.71 -21.22
N ALA A 231 0.30 13.99 -20.96
CA ALA A 231 0.81 14.67 -19.77
C ALA A 231 0.22 14.08 -18.48
N ILE A 232 -1.05 13.64 -18.53
CA ILE A 232 -1.68 12.95 -17.40
C ILE A 232 -1.04 11.58 -17.17
N HIS A 233 -0.72 10.84 -18.24
CA HIS A 233 0.02 9.58 -18.11
C HIS A 233 1.36 9.78 -17.39
N GLU A 234 2.18 10.73 -17.85
CA GLU A 234 3.48 11.00 -17.24
C GLU A 234 3.34 11.46 -15.78
N LEU A 235 2.34 12.29 -15.48
CA LEU A 235 2.05 12.75 -14.12
C LEU A 235 1.71 11.58 -13.19
N VAL A 236 0.76 10.71 -13.56
CA VAL A 236 0.36 9.60 -12.70
C VAL A 236 1.45 8.52 -12.62
N TRP A 237 2.22 8.32 -13.68
CA TRP A 237 3.35 7.40 -13.69
C TRP A 237 4.44 7.88 -12.72
N PHE A 238 4.86 9.14 -12.85
CA PHE A 238 5.86 9.73 -11.97
C PHE A 238 5.36 9.77 -10.51
N SER A 239 4.09 10.10 -10.29
CA SER A 239 3.49 10.08 -8.95
C SER A 239 3.55 8.69 -8.32
N ASN A 240 3.19 7.64 -9.06
CA ASN A 240 3.31 6.26 -8.59
C ASN A 240 4.77 5.83 -8.38
N PHE A 241 5.69 6.26 -9.24
CA PHE A 241 7.11 5.98 -9.05
C PHE A 241 7.62 6.56 -7.73
N ILE A 242 7.30 7.82 -7.43
CA ILE A 242 7.61 8.48 -6.16
C ILE A 242 6.89 7.77 -5.00
N SER A 243 5.63 7.39 -5.17
CA SER A 243 4.85 6.74 -4.12
C SER A 243 5.49 5.45 -3.61
N PHE A 244 6.14 4.67 -4.50
CA PHE A 244 6.83 3.44 -4.14
C PHE A 244 8.05 3.70 -3.23
N PHE A 245 8.80 4.79 -3.45
CA PHE A 245 9.90 5.17 -2.54
C PHE A 245 9.41 5.44 -1.12
N PHE A 246 8.17 5.91 -0.97
CA PHE A 246 7.53 6.14 0.33
C PHE A 246 6.88 4.88 0.93
N LEU A 247 6.41 3.92 0.12
CA LEU A 247 5.73 2.71 0.60
C LEU A 247 6.68 1.65 1.20
N TYR A 248 7.81 1.41 0.53
CA TYR A 248 8.73 0.31 0.84
C TYR A 248 9.79 0.52 1.94
N PRO A 249 9.87 1.64 2.69
CA PRO A 249 10.69 1.70 3.90
C PRO A 249 10.31 0.66 4.96
N SER A 250 9.05 0.23 4.95
CA SER A 250 8.54 -0.86 5.78
C SER A 250 9.21 -2.23 5.49
N THR A 251 9.94 -2.35 4.38
CA THR A 251 10.60 -3.59 3.95
C THR A 251 12.12 -3.53 3.90
N PHE A 252 12.76 -2.49 4.45
CA PHE A 252 14.23 -2.37 4.42
C PHE A 252 14.97 -3.57 5.04
N ASN A 253 14.38 -4.21 6.06
CA ASN A 253 14.93 -5.41 6.69
C ASN A 253 14.15 -6.66 6.24
N LEU A 254 14.33 -7.06 4.97
CA LEU A 254 13.59 -8.16 4.34
C LEU A 254 13.64 -9.48 5.13
N LEU A 255 14.79 -9.82 5.72
CA LEU A 255 14.94 -11.03 6.51
C LEU A 255 14.07 -11.02 7.78
N GLU A 256 13.83 -9.85 8.38
CA GLU A 256 12.90 -9.69 9.51
C GLU A 256 11.44 -9.75 9.07
N VAL A 257 11.14 -9.23 7.88
CA VAL A 257 9.80 -9.29 7.28
C VAL A 257 9.38 -10.74 7.04
N ALA A 258 10.30 -11.55 6.51
CA ALA A 258 10.11 -12.98 6.28
C ALA A 258 10.30 -13.85 7.54
N ALA A 259 10.49 -13.25 8.72
CA ALA A 259 10.75 -13.92 10.00
C ALA A 259 11.98 -14.85 10.02
N VAL A 260 12.89 -14.72 9.04
CA VAL A 260 14.20 -15.37 9.03
C VAL A 260 15.01 -14.83 10.20
N ASP A 261 15.22 -13.52 10.17
CA ASP A 261 15.74 -12.80 11.33
C ASP A 261 14.60 -12.49 12.29
N LYS A 262 14.95 -12.30 13.57
CA LYS A 262 13.97 -12.02 14.60
C LYS A 262 13.27 -10.68 14.28
N PRO A 263 11.94 -10.66 14.08
CA PRO A 263 11.25 -9.42 13.75
C PRO A 263 11.35 -8.41 14.89
N LYS A 264 11.77 -7.17 14.61
CA LYS A 264 11.72 -6.07 15.59
C LYS A 264 10.87 -4.90 15.10
N MET A 265 10.76 -3.88 15.94
CA MET A 265 10.32 -2.55 15.52
C MET A 265 11.56 -1.65 15.52
N HIS A 266 11.57 -0.65 14.65
CA HIS A 266 12.68 0.27 14.51
C HIS A 266 12.21 1.70 14.78
N LEU A 267 13.12 2.51 15.32
CA LEU A 267 12.95 3.96 15.42
C LEU A 267 13.90 4.62 14.44
N TRP A 268 13.52 4.76 13.18
CA TRP A 268 14.38 5.39 12.17
C TRP A 268 14.28 6.92 12.20
N GLU A 269 15.40 7.59 11.93
CA GLU A 269 15.45 9.06 11.86
C GLU A 269 16.10 9.59 10.56
N THR A 270 16.73 8.72 9.75
CA THR A 270 17.45 9.11 8.52
C THR A 270 16.70 8.69 7.25
N GLY A 271 17.20 9.08 6.07
CA GLY A 271 16.62 8.74 4.77
C GLY A 271 15.25 9.37 4.58
N ILE A 272 14.31 8.60 4.02
CA ILE A 272 12.91 9.02 3.84
C ILE A 272 12.23 9.45 5.16
N MET A 273 12.73 8.98 6.31
CA MET A 273 12.19 9.34 7.62
C MET A 273 12.49 10.79 8.00
N ARG A 274 13.53 11.39 7.40
CA ARG A 274 13.79 12.84 7.50
C ARG A 274 12.69 13.64 6.82
N ILE A 275 12.12 13.11 5.73
CA ILE A 275 11.03 13.75 4.99
C ILE A 275 9.73 13.61 5.78
N THR A 276 9.39 12.41 6.24
CA THR A 276 8.21 12.14 7.08
C THR A 276 8.41 10.90 7.92
N ARG A 277 7.90 10.89 9.15
CA ARG A 277 7.90 9.71 10.02
C ARG A 277 6.84 8.66 9.65
N HIS A 278 5.94 8.99 8.72
CA HIS A 278 4.92 8.07 8.20
C HIS A 278 4.99 7.96 6.68
N PRO A 279 6.12 7.47 6.13
CA PRO A 279 6.33 7.45 4.69
C PRO A 279 5.30 6.54 4.01
N GLN A 280 4.94 5.40 4.59
CA GLN A 280 3.96 4.48 4.00
C GLN A 280 2.59 5.14 3.81
N MET A 281 2.14 5.99 4.75
CA MET A 281 0.88 6.73 4.59
C MET A 281 0.97 7.71 3.42
N VAL A 282 2.06 8.48 3.33
CA VAL A 282 2.26 9.46 2.25
C VAL A 282 2.33 8.75 0.89
N GLY A 283 3.09 7.65 0.81
CA GLY A 283 3.18 6.82 -0.37
C GLY A 283 1.82 6.27 -0.78
N GLN A 284 1.02 5.75 0.15
CA GLN A 284 -0.31 5.29 -0.21
C GLN A 284 -1.20 6.43 -0.71
N VAL A 285 -1.22 7.58 -0.05
CA VAL A 285 -2.06 8.72 -0.47
C VAL A 285 -1.72 9.12 -1.91
N ILE A 286 -0.42 9.25 -2.25
CA ILE A 286 0.00 9.56 -3.61
C ILE A 286 -0.44 8.46 -4.59
N TRP A 287 -0.25 7.19 -4.24
CA TRP A 287 -0.63 6.04 -5.08
C TRP A 287 -2.15 5.99 -5.35
N CYS A 288 -2.95 6.15 -4.30
CA CYS A 288 -4.42 6.17 -4.38
C CYS A 288 -4.91 7.35 -5.23
N VAL A 289 -4.36 8.55 -5.03
CA VAL A 289 -4.72 9.73 -5.83
C VAL A 289 -4.34 9.51 -7.30
N ALA A 290 -3.14 9.02 -7.59
CA ALA A 290 -2.69 8.76 -8.95
C ALA A 290 -3.58 7.73 -9.67
N HIS A 291 -3.95 6.63 -9.00
CA HIS A 291 -4.86 5.62 -9.56
C HIS A 291 -6.28 6.13 -9.74
N THR A 292 -6.78 6.94 -8.79
CA THR A 292 -8.10 7.57 -8.90
C THR A 292 -8.14 8.51 -10.10
N VAL A 293 -7.13 9.36 -10.27
CA VAL A 293 -7.00 10.26 -11.44
C VAL A 293 -6.96 9.46 -12.74
N TRP A 294 -6.18 8.37 -12.79
CA TRP A 294 -6.02 7.57 -14.00
C TRP A 294 -7.27 6.77 -14.38
N ILE A 295 -7.97 6.16 -13.43
CA ILE A 295 -9.14 5.29 -13.69
C ILE A 295 -10.42 6.10 -13.78
N GLY A 296 -10.60 7.07 -12.87
CA GLY A 296 -11.65 8.08 -12.94
C GLY A 296 -13.08 7.58 -12.76
N ASN A 297 -13.31 6.54 -11.96
CA ASN A 297 -14.65 6.03 -11.67
C ASN A 297 -14.92 5.85 -10.16
N SER A 298 -16.18 5.55 -9.82
CA SER A 298 -16.63 5.37 -8.44
C SER A 298 -15.96 4.24 -7.68
N VAL A 299 -15.61 3.11 -8.33
CA VAL A 299 -14.88 2.00 -7.68
C VAL A 299 -13.46 2.41 -7.28
N ALA A 300 -12.74 3.12 -8.14
CA ALA A 300 -11.42 3.67 -7.81
C ALA A 300 -11.47 4.70 -6.69
N VAL A 301 -12.52 5.54 -6.66
CA VAL A 301 -12.77 6.47 -5.55
C VAL A 301 -13.04 5.70 -4.26
N ALA A 302 -13.91 4.68 -4.28
CA ALA A 302 -14.25 3.88 -3.11
C ALA A 302 -13.01 3.16 -2.52
N ALA A 303 -12.23 2.50 -3.37
CA ALA A 303 -10.97 1.86 -2.98
C ALA A 303 -9.99 2.88 -2.37
N SER A 304 -9.84 4.04 -3.01
CA SER A 304 -8.90 5.07 -2.57
C SER A 304 -9.31 5.73 -1.26
N VAL A 305 -10.59 6.07 -1.09
CA VAL A 305 -11.10 6.63 0.17
C VAL A 305 -10.91 5.63 1.31
N GLY A 306 -11.25 4.35 1.10
CA GLY A 306 -11.06 3.30 2.10
C GLY A 306 -9.59 3.12 2.50
N LEU A 307 -8.69 3.02 1.52
CA LEU A 307 -7.26 2.85 1.78
C LEU A 307 -6.61 4.09 2.40
N ILE A 308 -6.97 5.30 1.95
CA ILE A 308 -6.49 6.55 2.54
C ILE A 308 -6.95 6.64 3.99
N ALA A 309 -8.22 6.37 4.28
CA ALA A 309 -8.74 6.37 5.65
C ALA A 309 -7.99 5.37 6.54
N HIS A 310 -7.73 4.15 6.03
CA HIS A 310 -6.94 3.15 6.73
C HIS A 310 -5.53 3.65 7.09
N HIS A 311 -4.81 4.29 6.15
CA HIS A 311 -3.46 4.77 6.42
C HIS A 311 -3.41 6.03 7.28
N LEU A 312 -4.40 6.92 7.18
CA LEU A 312 -4.55 8.03 8.12
C LEU A 312 -4.80 7.52 9.55
N PHE A 313 -5.62 6.47 9.72
CA PHE A 313 -5.73 5.78 10.99
C PHE A 313 -4.39 5.13 11.41
N GLY A 314 -3.68 4.55 10.45
CA GLY A 314 -2.34 3.97 10.60
C GLY A 314 -1.32 4.94 11.20
N VAL A 315 -1.40 6.24 10.90
CA VAL A 315 -0.54 7.28 11.49
C VAL A 315 -0.69 7.31 13.01
N TRP A 316 -1.93 7.47 13.49
CA TRP A 316 -2.22 7.49 14.92
C TRP A 316 -1.87 6.14 15.57
N ASN A 317 -2.29 5.04 14.97
CA ASN A 317 -2.04 3.70 15.49
C ASN A 317 -0.53 3.38 15.56
N GLY A 318 0.24 3.82 14.56
CA GLY A 318 1.69 3.70 14.51
C GLY A 318 2.37 4.47 15.63
N ASP A 319 2.08 5.77 15.74
CA ASP A 319 2.65 6.62 16.81
C ASP A 319 2.27 6.09 18.20
N ARG A 320 1.02 5.66 18.40
CA ARG A 320 0.56 5.06 19.67
C ARG A 320 1.39 3.83 20.05
N ARG A 321 1.61 2.91 19.11
CA ARG A 321 2.37 1.67 19.37
C ARG A 321 3.84 1.95 19.65
N LEU A 322 4.45 2.89 18.92
CA LEU A 322 5.84 3.28 19.17
C LEU A 322 5.98 3.96 20.54
N ALA A 323 5.03 4.82 20.92
CA ALA A 323 5.01 5.43 22.25
C ALA A 323 4.89 4.40 23.38
N ILE A 324 4.01 3.40 23.23
CA ILE A 324 3.86 2.31 24.21
C ILE A 324 5.15 1.51 24.34
N ARG A 325 5.80 1.16 23.22
CA ARG A 325 6.98 0.28 23.25
C ARG A 325 8.27 0.98 23.65
N TYR A 326 8.48 2.22 23.21
CA TYR A 326 9.77 2.92 23.34
C TYR A 326 9.73 4.12 24.28
N GLY A 327 8.55 4.58 24.72
CA GLY A 327 8.40 5.68 25.68
C GLY A 327 9.15 6.94 25.25
N GLU A 328 10.03 7.42 26.12
CA GLU A 328 10.81 8.65 25.92
C GLU A 328 11.66 8.63 24.63
N ALA A 329 12.23 7.48 24.26
CA ALA A 329 13.03 7.38 23.04
C ALA A 329 12.21 7.70 21.78
N PHE A 330 10.94 7.29 21.74
CA PHE A 330 10.05 7.67 20.63
C PHE A 330 9.69 9.14 20.66
N GLU A 331 9.45 9.74 21.83
CA GLU A 331 9.11 11.16 21.93
C GLU A 331 10.27 12.06 21.44
N VAL A 332 11.53 11.67 21.65
CA VAL A 332 12.69 12.37 21.07
C VAL A 332 12.66 12.32 19.53
N VAL A 333 12.50 11.13 18.94
CA VAL A 333 12.43 10.97 17.48
C VAL A 333 11.23 11.72 16.90
N LYS A 334 10.07 11.65 17.55
CA LYS A 334 8.84 12.33 17.15
C LYS A 334 8.98 13.84 17.18
N ALA A 335 9.69 14.41 18.17
CA ALA A 335 9.97 15.84 18.25
C ALA A 335 10.85 16.33 17.10
N ARG A 336 11.73 15.47 16.57
CA ARG A 336 12.65 15.77 15.45
C ARG A 336 12.09 15.43 14.07
N THR A 337 10.90 14.84 13.98
CA THR A 337 10.30 14.40 12.70
C THR A 337 8.88 14.94 12.53
N SER A 338 8.23 14.68 11.40
CA SER A 338 6.88 15.17 11.09
C SER A 338 6.05 14.11 10.36
N VAL A 339 4.72 14.14 10.52
CA VAL A 339 3.80 13.40 9.65
C VAL A 339 3.73 14.05 8.28
N ILE A 340 3.64 15.39 8.25
CA ILE A 340 3.59 16.18 7.02
C ILE A 340 4.99 16.18 6.39
N PRO A 341 5.14 15.73 5.12
CA PRO A 341 6.41 15.76 4.40
C PRO A 341 7.12 17.11 4.50
N PHE A 342 8.43 17.06 4.73
CA PHE A 342 9.36 18.21 4.81
C PHE A 342 9.12 19.20 5.96
N ALA A 343 7.99 19.15 6.67
CA ALA A 343 7.67 20.16 7.69
C ALA A 343 8.73 20.22 8.81
N ALA A 344 9.25 19.08 9.27
CA ALA A 344 10.32 19.09 10.29
C ALA A 344 11.64 19.68 9.78
N ILE A 345 11.91 19.58 8.48
CA ILE A 345 13.10 20.18 7.84
C ILE A 345 12.92 21.69 7.74
N LEU A 346 11.74 22.14 7.30
CA LEU A 346 11.40 23.55 7.21
C LEU A 346 11.37 24.24 8.58
N ASP A 347 10.91 23.53 9.62
CA ASP A 347 10.94 24.00 11.01
C ASP A 347 12.36 24.03 11.62
N GLY A 348 13.35 23.45 10.96
CA GLY A 348 14.71 23.29 11.47
C GLY A 348 14.88 22.21 12.57
N ARG A 349 13.82 21.45 12.87
CA ARG A 349 13.85 20.33 13.84
C ARG A 349 14.58 19.10 13.29
N GLN A 350 14.54 18.93 11.97
CA GLN A 350 15.25 17.90 11.23
C GLN A 350 16.28 18.56 10.31
N LYS A 351 17.56 18.18 10.41
CA LYS A 351 18.62 18.73 9.57
C LYS A 351 19.01 17.75 8.47
N LEU A 352 19.27 18.28 7.29
CA LEU A 352 19.83 17.50 6.19
C LEU A 352 21.37 17.61 6.24
N PRO A 353 22.11 16.51 6.49
CA PRO A 353 23.56 16.54 6.38
C PRO A 353 23.99 16.85 4.94
N LYS A 354 25.20 17.37 4.73
CA LYS A 354 25.67 17.76 3.37
C LYS A 354 25.61 16.61 2.35
N ASP A 355 25.74 15.38 2.83
CA ASP A 355 25.72 14.17 2.02
C ASP A 355 24.45 13.31 2.22
N TYR A 356 23.33 13.93 2.64
CA TYR A 356 22.04 13.26 2.81
C TYR A 356 21.60 12.46 1.57
N TYR A 357 21.98 12.90 0.37
CA TYR A 357 21.64 12.23 -0.88
C TYR A 357 22.18 10.78 -0.93
N LYS A 358 23.27 10.47 -0.21
CA LYS A 358 23.81 9.11 -0.10
C LYS A 358 22.83 8.16 0.59
N GLU A 359 21.96 8.66 1.47
CA GLU A 359 20.92 7.86 2.13
C GLU A 359 19.95 7.25 1.10
N PHE A 360 19.74 7.92 -0.05
CA PHE A 360 18.85 7.48 -1.14
C PHE A 360 19.58 6.69 -2.24
N LEU A 361 20.91 6.60 -2.20
CA LEU A 361 21.72 5.78 -3.12
C LEU A 361 22.02 4.38 -2.56
N ARG A 362 21.48 4.05 -1.38
CA ARG A 362 21.69 2.76 -0.72
C ARG A 362 21.00 1.62 -1.47
N LEU A 363 21.55 0.41 -1.33
CA LEU A 363 21.07 -0.78 -2.03
C LEU A 363 19.55 -0.99 -1.92
N PRO A 364 18.88 -0.81 -0.75
CA PRO A 364 17.43 -0.98 -0.69
C PRO A 364 16.65 -0.03 -1.61
N TYR A 365 17.09 1.22 -1.82
CA TYR A 365 16.44 2.13 -2.76
C TYR A 365 16.73 1.78 -4.22
N LEU A 366 17.92 1.27 -4.54
CA LEU A 366 18.21 0.71 -5.86
C LEU A 366 17.30 -0.48 -6.17
N THR A 367 17.10 -1.37 -5.17
CA THR A 367 16.18 -2.49 -5.27
C THR A 367 14.73 -2.02 -5.43
N ILE A 368 14.28 -1.03 -4.65
CA ILE A 368 12.94 -0.43 -4.81
C ILE A 368 12.77 0.16 -6.21
N THR A 369 13.78 0.81 -6.76
CA THR A 369 13.75 1.33 -8.13
C THR A 369 13.53 0.20 -9.14
N ALA A 370 14.34 -0.87 -9.04
CA ALA A 370 14.20 -2.03 -9.92
C ALA A 370 12.83 -2.72 -9.78
N LEU A 371 12.33 -2.88 -8.55
CA LEU A 371 11.02 -3.47 -8.27
C LEU A 371 9.87 -2.60 -8.80
N THR A 372 9.98 -1.28 -8.68
CA THR A 372 8.97 -0.33 -9.17
C THR A 372 8.87 -0.39 -10.69
N LEU A 373 10.02 -0.38 -11.39
CA LEU A 373 10.06 -0.55 -12.84
C LEU A 373 9.55 -1.94 -13.25
N GLY A 374 9.96 -2.99 -12.53
CA GLY A 374 9.48 -4.34 -12.75
C GLY A 374 7.96 -4.46 -12.61
N ALA A 375 7.38 -3.86 -11.57
CA ALA A 375 5.94 -3.80 -11.36
C ALA A 375 5.23 -3.04 -12.48
N TYR A 376 5.79 -1.93 -12.96
CA TYR A 376 5.25 -1.20 -14.11
C TYR A 376 5.19 -2.08 -15.37
N PHE A 377 6.28 -2.77 -15.72
CA PHE A 377 6.31 -3.65 -16.88
C PHE A 377 5.47 -4.91 -16.70
N ALA A 378 5.34 -5.41 -15.47
CA ALA A 378 4.51 -6.57 -15.14
C ALA A 378 3.03 -6.23 -14.94
N HIS A 379 2.64 -4.96 -14.96
CA HIS A 379 1.27 -4.53 -14.70
C HIS A 379 0.22 -5.23 -15.61
N PRO A 380 0.46 -5.43 -16.93
CA PRO A 380 -0.45 -6.23 -17.77
C PRO A 380 -0.56 -7.70 -17.34
N LEU A 381 0.53 -8.29 -16.84
CA LEU A 381 0.54 -9.67 -16.34
C LEU A 381 -0.27 -9.79 -15.04
N MET A 382 -0.18 -8.79 -14.16
CA MET A 382 -0.98 -8.73 -12.93
C MET A 382 -2.47 -8.67 -13.25
N GLN A 383 -2.86 -7.86 -14.24
CA GLN A 383 -4.25 -7.79 -14.72
C GLN A 383 -4.71 -9.13 -15.30
N ALA A 384 -3.90 -9.77 -16.13
CA ALA A 384 -4.24 -11.06 -16.72
C ALA A 384 -4.32 -12.18 -15.68
N ALA A 385 -3.44 -12.20 -14.69
CA ALA A 385 -3.45 -13.17 -13.61
C ALA A 385 -4.69 -13.00 -12.71
N SER A 386 -5.01 -11.76 -12.33
CA SER A 386 -6.20 -11.41 -11.56
C SER A 386 -7.49 -11.88 -12.25
N PHE A 387 -7.59 -11.66 -13.55
CA PHE A 387 -8.76 -12.04 -14.35
C PHE A 387 -9.05 -13.55 -14.32
N ARG A 388 -8.00 -14.38 -14.23
CA ARG A 388 -8.15 -15.86 -14.15
C ARG A 388 -8.72 -16.35 -12.83
N LEU A 389 -8.69 -15.52 -11.79
CA LEU A 389 -9.21 -15.91 -10.48
C LEU A 389 -10.75 -15.82 -10.41
N HIS A 390 -11.37 -15.02 -11.28
CA HIS A 390 -12.83 -14.80 -11.30
C HIS A 390 -13.38 -14.39 -9.92
N TRP A 391 -12.61 -13.53 -9.24
CA TRP A 391 -12.97 -12.88 -7.98
C TRP A 391 -13.58 -11.52 -8.25
#